data_AF-A0A4Q6BYK5-F1
#
_entry.id   AF-A0A4Q6BYK5-F1
#
_cell.length_a   1.000
_cell.length_b   1.000
_cell.length_c   1.000
_cell.angle_alpha   90.00
_cell.angle_beta   90.00
_cell.angle_gamma   90.00
#
_symmetry.space_group_name_H-M   'P 1'
#
loop_
_entity.id
_entity.type
_entity.pdbx_description
1 polymer ?
#
loop_
_entity_poly.entity_id
_entity_poly.type
_entity_poly.pdbx_seq_one_letter_code
_entity_poly.pdbx_strand_id
1 'polypeptide(L)'
;MKKSKPSLPNPDLLIFLLPADFHGYYPKYSENLAQQKSRMTWAILKAQTHNRGGRVMIKDLDPTSRPSINFHYYQDGTGPAGQAYNGDKSAEIDDLEAVVSGIEYVRNMVTDANNVVNVVDRLDVIQGLLSRNKETYYAEVHPGPDVQTRDDVREWVRTHSWGHHACGTCMMGREDDPMAVVDSKFNVIGTKGLRIVDASIFPRI
;
A
#
# COMPACT_ATOMS: atom_id res chain seq x y z
N MET A 1 0.71 11.86 -8.29
CA MET A 1 0.84 11.47 -6.88
C MET A 1 0.28 12.58 -6.00
N LYS A 2 -0.34 12.22 -4.87
CA LYS A 2 -1.02 13.10 -3.92
C LYS A 2 -0.28 13.10 -2.58
N LYS A 3 -0.39 14.18 -1.81
CA LYS A 3 0.01 14.21 -0.40
C LYS A 3 -1.16 13.73 0.47
N SER A 4 -0.90 12.80 1.38
CA SER A 4 -1.84 12.37 2.41
C SER A 4 -2.16 13.49 3.40
N LYS A 5 -1.15 14.30 3.73
CA LYS A 5 -1.26 15.51 4.58
C LYS A 5 -0.69 16.72 3.83
N PRO A 6 -1.36 17.89 3.84
CA PRO A 6 -0.85 19.09 3.15
C PRO A 6 0.55 19.53 3.58
N SER A 7 0.92 19.26 4.84
CA SER A 7 2.21 19.62 5.44
C SER A 7 3.39 18.78 4.95
N LEU A 8 3.18 17.64 4.28
CA LEU A 8 4.27 16.82 3.79
C LEU A 8 5.08 17.56 2.73
N PRO A 9 6.42 17.42 2.70
CA PRO A 9 7.23 18.07 1.66
C PRO A 9 6.94 17.48 0.28
N ASN A 10 6.81 16.15 0.20
CA ASN A 10 6.61 15.40 -1.04
C ASN A 10 5.27 14.63 -1.03
N PRO A 11 4.69 14.35 -2.21
CA PRO A 11 3.59 13.39 -2.35
C PRO A 11 4.01 11.98 -1.90
N ASP A 12 3.13 11.30 -1.17
CA ASP A 12 3.33 9.98 -0.57
C ASP A 12 2.21 8.99 -0.94
N LEU A 13 1.17 9.42 -1.67
CA LEU A 13 0.11 8.56 -2.16
C LEU A 13 0.11 8.48 -3.69
N LEU A 14 0.14 7.26 -4.20
CA LEU A 14 -0.19 6.95 -5.59
C LEU A 14 -1.55 6.24 -5.62
N ILE A 15 -2.53 6.87 -6.25
CA ILE A 15 -3.90 6.37 -6.38
C ILE A 15 -4.21 6.27 -7.86
N PHE A 16 -4.60 5.08 -8.32
CA PHE A 16 -4.95 4.85 -9.72
C PHE A 16 -6.08 3.83 -9.87
N LEU A 17 -6.84 4.00 -10.95
CA LEU A 17 -7.95 3.15 -11.30
C LEU A 17 -7.50 2.04 -12.25
N LEU A 18 -7.90 0.81 -11.95
CA LEU A 18 -7.73 -0.35 -12.80
C LEU A 18 -9.12 -0.85 -13.23
N PRO A 19 -9.38 -1.07 -14.53
CA PRO A 19 -10.61 -1.72 -15.00
C PRO A 19 -10.52 -3.25 -14.79
N ALA A 20 -10.38 -3.64 -13.53
CA ALA A 20 -10.07 -4.99 -13.09
C ALA A 20 -10.61 -5.24 -11.69
N ASP A 21 -11.00 -6.48 -11.39
CA ASP A 21 -11.38 -6.93 -10.05
C ASP A 21 -10.16 -7.39 -9.25
N PHE A 22 -9.31 -6.44 -8.87
CA PHE A 22 -8.01 -6.74 -8.26
C PHE A 22 -8.04 -6.67 -6.74
N HIS A 23 -7.74 -7.79 -6.08
CA HIS A 23 -7.84 -7.99 -4.62
C HIS A 23 -6.49 -8.31 -3.98
N GLY A 24 -5.39 -8.11 -4.72
CA GLY A 24 -4.05 -8.55 -4.34
C GLY A 24 -3.64 -9.85 -5.02
N TYR A 25 -2.58 -10.43 -4.49
CA TYR A 25 -1.86 -11.50 -5.17
C TYR A 25 -2.07 -12.83 -4.44
N TYR A 26 -2.57 -13.79 -5.20
CA TYR A 26 -2.84 -15.15 -4.76
C TYR A 26 -2.75 -16.09 -5.97
N PRO A 27 -2.59 -17.42 -5.80
CA PRO A 27 -2.54 -18.32 -6.94
C PRO A 27 -3.73 -18.13 -7.89
N LYS A 28 -3.47 -17.96 -9.18
CA LYS A 28 -4.46 -17.67 -10.24
C LYS A 28 -5.13 -16.28 -10.21
N TYR A 29 -4.62 -15.33 -9.41
CA TYR A 29 -5.21 -13.97 -9.36
C TYR A 29 -5.31 -13.31 -10.75
N SER A 30 -4.33 -13.53 -11.63
CA SER A 30 -4.31 -12.98 -12.99
C SER A 30 -5.40 -13.56 -13.90
N GLU A 31 -5.74 -14.84 -13.74
CA GLU A 31 -6.86 -15.47 -14.45
C GLU A 31 -8.19 -14.91 -13.96
N ASN A 32 -8.36 -14.77 -12.64
CA ASN A 32 -9.58 -14.24 -12.03
C ASN A 32 -9.83 -12.77 -12.39
N LEU A 33 -8.75 -11.98 -12.47
CA LEU A 33 -8.81 -10.57 -12.83
C LEU A 33 -9.50 -10.32 -14.19
N ALA A 34 -9.39 -11.26 -15.12
CA ALA A 34 -9.98 -11.16 -16.46
C ALA A 34 -11.47 -11.58 -16.53
N GLN A 35 -12.03 -12.17 -15.46
CA GLN A 35 -13.38 -12.74 -15.48
C GLN A 35 -14.47 -11.69 -15.23
N GLN A 36 -14.22 -10.72 -14.35
CA GLN A 36 -15.19 -9.71 -13.94
C GLN A 36 -14.99 -8.40 -14.72
N LYS A 37 -15.74 -8.24 -15.82
CA LYS A 37 -15.60 -7.09 -16.73
C LYS A 37 -16.32 -5.82 -16.27
N SER A 38 -17.16 -5.91 -15.23
CA SER A 38 -17.95 -4.80 -14.69
C SER A 38 -17.43 -4.28 -13.35
N ARG A 39 -16.16 -4.53 -13.04
CA ARG A 39 -15.53 -4.11 -11.78
C ARG A 39 -14.32 -3.22 -12.06
N MET A 40 -14.10 -2.30 -11.14
CA MET A 40 -12.96 -1.42 -11.14
C MET A 40 -12.33 -1.41 -9.76
N THR A 41 -11.01 -1.42 -9.70
CA THR A 41 -10.25 -1.30 -8.45
C THR A 41 -9.55 0.05 -8.42
N TRP A 42 -9.78 0.82 -7.36
CA TRP A 42 -8.90 1.91 -6.99
C TRP A 42 -7.75 1.37 -6.15
N ALA A 43 -6.56 1.25 -6.75
CA ALA A 43 -5.35 0.86 -6.02
C ALA A 43 -4.75 2.08 -5.33
N ILE A 44 -4.52 1.97 -4.01
CA ILE A 44 -3.96 3.02 -3.16
C ILE A 44 -2.62 2.53 -2.62
N LEU A 45 -1.54 3.20 -3.01
CA LEU A 45 -0.18 2.83 -2.64
C LEU A 45 0.45 3.92 -1.79
N LYS A 46 0.98 3.54 -0.62
CA LYS A 46 1.85 4.38 0.19
C LYS A 46 3.26 4.36 -0.40
N ALA A 47 3.67 5.45 -1.02
CA ALA A 47 5.05 5.73 -1.36
C ALA A 47 5.77 6.34 -0.15
N GLN A 48 7.10 6.33 -0.17
CA GLN A 48 7.91 6.92 0.90
C GLN A 48 7.52 6.41 2.29
N THR A 49 7.38 5.09 2.42
CA THR A 49 7.05 4.43 3.70
C THR A 49 8.08 4.83 4.75
N HIS A 50 7.61 5.31 5.90
CA HIS A 50 8.47 5.71 7.00
C HIS A 50 8.89 4.50 7.83
N ASN A 51 8.01 3.50 7.96
CA ASN A 51 8.31 2.27 8.64
C ASN A 51 9.39 1.46 7.89
N ARG A 52 10.47 1.15 8.60
CA ARG A 52 11.63 0.38 8.11
C ARG A 52 11.94 -0.82 9.00
N GLY A 53 10.97 -1.24 9.81
CA GLY A 53 11.13 -2.35 10.76
C GLY A 53 11.18 -3.72 10.11
N GLY A 54 10.80 -3.84 8.83
CA GLY A 54 10.76 -5.09 8.07
C GLY A 54 12.08 -5.85 8.03
N ARG A 55 12.03 -7.19 8.13
CA ARG A 55 13.20 -8.07 8.15
C ARG A 55 12.96 -9.37 7.39
N VAL A 56 14.06 -9.92 6.88
CA VAL A 56 14.16 -11.30 6.41
C VAL A 56 15.32 -11.98 7.13
N MET A 57 15.05 -13.12 7.77
CA MET A 57 16.03 -13.86 8.57
C MET A 57 16.07 -15.31 8.13
N ILE A 58 17.27 -15.85 7.93
CA ILE A 58 17.46 -17.30 7.81
C ILE A 58 17.06 -17.99 9.12
N LYS A 59 16.44 -19.17 9.02
CA LYS A 59 16.00 -19.94 10.21
C LYS A 59 16.99 -21.02 10.61
N ASP A 60 17.63 -21.61 9.62
CA ASP A 60 18.59 -22.70 9.74
C ASP A 60 19.53 -22.67 8.53
N LEU A 61 20.37 -23.70 8.40
CA LEU A 61 21.39 -23.82 7.36
C LEU A 61 20.89 -24.54 6.09
N ASP A 62 19.66 -25.05 6.07
CA ASP A 62 19.10 -25.67 4.87
C ASP A 62 18.68 -24.55 3.90
N PRO A 63 19.30 -24.44 2.70
CA PRO A 63 18.99 -23.38 1.75
C PRO A 63 17.58 -23.49 1.15
N THR A 64 16.88 -24.62 1.36
CA THR A 64 15.50 -24.83 0.93
C THR A 64 14.48 -24.43 1.99
N SER A 65 14.92 -24.22 3.23
CA SER A 65 14.07 -23.74 4.31
C SER A 65 13.54 -22.34 4.02
N ARG A 66 12.23 -22.16 4.14
CA ARG A 66 11.60 -20.85 3.99
C ARG A 66 12.11 -19.88 5.07
N PRO A 67 12.70 -18.73 4.71
CA PRO A 67 13.16 -17.76 5.69
C PRO A 67 12.00 -17.18 6.49
N SER A 68 12.31 -16.64 7.67
CA SER A 68 11.36 -15.81 8.41
C SER A 68 11.29 -14.45 7.74
N ILE A 69 10.11 -14.07 7.22
CA ILE A 69 9.87 -12.78 6.59
C ILE A 69 8.81 -12.07 7.42
N ASN A 70 9.13 -10.87 7.89
CA ASN A 70 8.16 -10.00 8.53
C ASN A 70 8.34 -8.59 7.96
N PHE A 71 7.34 -8.07 7.25
CA PHE A 71 7.34 -6.69 6.76
C PHE A 71 7.18 -5.68 7.88
N HIS A 72 6.67 -6.12 9.03
CA HIS A 72 6.33 -5.31 10.17
C HIS A 72 5.38 -4.18 9.80
N TYR A 73 4.35 -4.45 8.98
CA TYR A 73 3.39 -3.44 8.56
C TYR A 73 2.68 -2.83 9.77
N TYR A 74 2.53 -1.50 9.75
CA TYR A 74 1.82 -0.74 10.78
C TYR A 74 2.28 -1.13 12.19
N GLN A 75 1.38 -1.63 13.04
CA GLN A 75 1.61 -1.90 14.47
C GLN A 75 2.73 -2.91 14.75
N ASP A 76 3.03 -3.81 13.79
CA ASP A 76 4.14 -4.75 13.94
C ASP A 76 5.50 -4.04 13.81
N GLY A 77 5.57 -2.80 13.30
CA GLY A 77 6.78 -1.97 13.19
C GLY A 77 7.48 -1.63 14.52
N THR A 78 6.82 -1.89 15.65
CA THR A 78 7.34 -1.61 16.97
C THR A 78 7.93 -2.86 17.62
N GLY A 79 9.07 -2.71 18.26
CA GLY A 79 9.60 -3.75 19.14
C GLY A 79 8.68 -4.00 20.36
N PRO A 80 8.92 -5.07 21.14
CA PRO A 80 8.07 -5.50 22.27
C PRO A 80 7.79 -4.44 23.36
N ALA A 81 8.50 -3.32 23.35
CA ALA A 81 8.36 -2.19 24.27
C ALA A 81 7.78 -0.91 23.61
N GLY A 82 7.14 -1.02 22.44
CA GLY A 82 6.59 0.15 21.71
C GLY A 82 7.66 1.10 21.18
N GLN A 83 8.87 0.59 20.96
CA GLN A 83 9.98 1.33 20.37
C GLN A 83 9.97 1.09 18.87
N ALA A 84 9.86 2.15 18.07
CA ALA A 84 10.06 2.02 16.63
C ALA A 84 11.50 1.57 16.35
N TYR A 85 11.68 0.60 15.46
CA TYR A 85 13.01 0.06 15.14
C TYR A 85 13.98 1.11 14.58
N ASN A 86 13.46 2.19 13.99
CA ASN A 86 14.22 3.34 13.50
C ASN A 86 14.16 4.56 14.45
N GLY A 87 13.57 4.42 15.65
CA GLY A 87 13.37 5.51 16.61
C GLY A 87 12.18 6.44 16.32
N ASP A 88 11.53 6.34 15.16
CA ASP A 88 10.36 7.14 14.79
C ASP A 88 9.05 6.42 15.16
N LYS A 89 8.52 6.75 16.34
CA LYS A 89 7.27 6.19 16.86
C LYS A 89 6.02 6.64 16.08
N SER A 90 6.09 7.67 15.24
CA SER A 90 4.94 8.11 14.45
C SER A 90 4.88 7.45 13.08
N ALA A 91 5.98 6.93 12.56
CA ALA A 91 6.10 6.32 11.22
C ALA A 91 4.94 5.35 10.88
N GLU A 92 4.60 4.46 11.80
CA GLU A 92 3.55 3.45 11.60
C GLU A 92 2.16 4.04 11.52
N ILE A 93 1.86 4.97 12.43
CA ILE A 93 0.58 5.67 12.47
C ILE A 93 0.50 6.56 11.23
N ASP A 94 1.57 7.23 10.85
CA ASP A 94 1.62 8.10 9.67
C ASP A 94 1.39 7.32 8.38
N ASP A 95 2.03 6.16 8.21
CA ASP A 95 1.83 5.29 7.05
C ASP A 95 0.40 4.70 7.01
N LEU A 96 -0.16 4.29 8.15
CA LEU A 96 -1.55 3.82 8.27
C LEU A 96 -2.54 4.92 7.90
N GLU A 97 -2.43 6.09 8.55
CA GLU A 97 -3.32 7.21 8.33
C GLU A 97 -3.24 7.73 6.89
N ALA A 98 -2.08 7.63 6.24
CA ALA A 98 -1.94 7.99 4.84
C ALA A 98 -2.82 7.11 3.94
N VAL A 99 -2.81 5.78 4.13
CA VAL A 99 -3.65 4.85 3.35
C VAL A 99 -5.13 5.05 3.67
N VAL A 100 -5.48 5.24 4.95
CA VAL A 100 -6.85 5.57 5.39
C VAL A 100 -7.37 6.82 4.67
N SER A 101 -6.58 7.90 4.64
CA SER A 101 -6.92 9.12 3.92
C SER A 101 -7.00 8.93 2.41
N GLY A 102 -6.26 7.98 1.84
CA GLY A 102 -6.41 7.55 0.45
C GLY A 102 -7.79 6.91 0.19
N ILE A 103 -8.26 6.04 1.09
CA ILE A 103 -9.57 5.38 0.98
C ILE A 103 -10.70 6.41 1.06
N GLU A 104 -10.64 7.31 2.05
CA GLU A 104 -11.63 8.39 2.21
C GLU A 104 -11.68 9.29 0.98
N TYR A 105 -10.53 9.63 0.41
CA TYR A 105 -10.45 10.42 -0.81
C TYR A 105 -11.15 9.73 -1.99
N VAL A 106 -10.92 8.42 -2.17
CA VAL A 106 -11.59 7.63 -3.22
C VAL A 106 -13.10 7.53 -2.96
N ARG A 107 -13.53 7.29 -1.73
CA ARG A 107 -14.96 7.25 -1.36
C ARG A 107 -15.68 8.55 -1.67
N ASN A 108 -15.04 9.69 -1.40
CA ASN A 108 -15.60 11.00 -1.73
C ASN A 108 -15.73 11.17 -3.25
N MET A 109 -14.70 10.82 -4.02
CA MET A 109 -14.75 10.88 -5.48
C MET A 109 -15.86 9.99 -6.08
N VAL A 110 -16.06 8.78 -5.56
CA VAL A 110 -17.13 7.87 -6.00
C VAL A 110 -18.51 8.41 -5.62
N THR A 111 -18.64 8.98 -4.42
CA THR A 111 -19.87 9.68 -3.99
C THR A 111 -20.21 10.83 -4.92
N ASP A 112 -19.23 11.67 -5.25
CA ASP A 112 -19.41 12.80 -6.18
C ASP A 112 -19.81 12.30 -7.58
N ALA A 113 -19.18 11.23 -8.08
CA ALA A 113 -19.55 10.62 -9.35
C ALA A 113 -20.99 10.09 -9.34
N ASN A 114 -21.40 9.40 -8.28
CA ASN A 114 -22.79 8.95 -8.10
C ASN A 114 -23.77 10.13 -8.06
N ASN A 115 -23.42 11.23 -7.38
CA ASN A 115 -24.25 12.43 -7.32
C ASN A 115 -24.45 13.07 -8.71
N VAL A 116 -23.39 13.15 -9.51
CA VAL A 116 -23.47 13.68 -10.88
C VAL A 116 -24.38 12.80 -11.76
N VAL A 117 -24.17 11.48 -11.75
CA VAL A 117 -24.99 10.55 -12.55
C VAL A 117 -26.46 10.60 -12.10
N ASN A 118 -26.72 10.67 -10.80
CA ASN A 118 -28.06 10.85 -10.26
C ASN A 118 -28.76 12.12 -10.79
N VAL A 119 -28.03 13.24 -10.93
CA VAL A 119 -28.58 14.47 -11.50
C VAL A 119 -28.90 14.29 -12.99
N VAL A 120 -27.98 13.72 -13.76
CA VAL A 120 -28.17 13.50 -15.20
C VAL A 120 -29.34 12.54 -15.46
N ASP A 121 -29.40 11.39 -14.78
CA ASP A 121 -30.49 10.44 -14.95
C ASP A 121 -31.85 11.06 -14.56
N ARG A 122 -31.90 11.94 -13.54
CA ARG A 122 -33.11 12.71 -13.21
C ARG A 122 -33.50 13.74 -14.28
N LEU A 123 -32.52 14.34 -14.97
CA LEU A 123 -32.79 15.23 -16.10
C LEU A 123 -33.24 14.45 -17.34
N ASP A 124 -32.70 13.26 -17.57
CA ASP A 124 -33.16 12.35 -18.64
C ASP A 124 -34.60 11.87 -18.43
N VAL A 125 -35.10 11.83 -17.17
CA VAL A 125 -36.54 11.63 -16.90
C VAL A 125 -37.40 12.73 -17.52
N ILE A 126 -36.90 13.96 -17.64
CA ILE A 126 -37.62 15.06 -18.34
C ILE A 126 -37.67 14.80 -19.86
N GLN A 127 -36.74 14.01 -20.43
CA GLN A 127 -36.71 13.61 -21.85
C GLN A 127 -37.35 12.25 -22.16
N GLY A 128 -37.94 11.56 -21.18
CA GLY A 128 -39.01 10.57 -21.43
C GLY A 128 -38.59 9.16 -21.85
N LEU A 129 -37.34 8.73 -21.68
CA LEU A 129 -36.91 7.37 -22.05
C LEU A 129 -36.04 6.73 -20.94
N LEU A 130 -36.66 5.83 -20.17
CA LEU A 130 -36.03 4.83 -19.28
C LEU A 130 -35.41 5.35 -17.97
N SER A 131 -36.26 5.71 -17.00
CA SER A 131 -35.81 5.89 -15.60
C SER A 131 -35.30 4.55 -15.02
N ARG A 132 -33.99 4.41 -14.87
CA ARG A 132 -33.40 3.44 -13.92
C ARG A 132 -33.30 4.17 -12.59
N ASN A 133 -34.35 4.11 -11.78
CA ASN A 133 -34.42 4.81 -10.50
C ASN A 133 -33.47 4.14 -9.48
N LYS A 134 -32.15 4.23 -9.71
CA LYS A 134 -31.10 3.59 -8.93
C LYS A 134 -30.44 4.66 -8.07
N GLU A 135 -30.53 4.51 -6.74
CA GLU A 135 -29.89 5.46 -5.81
C GLU A 135 -28.36 5.41 -5.88
N THR A 136 -27.79 4.30 -6.35
CA THR A 136 -26.33 4.09 -6.41
C THR A 136 -25.92 3.44 -7.73
N TYR A 137 -25.16 4.14 -8.58
CA TYR A 137 -24.64 3.61 -9.84
C TYR A 137 -23.40 2.77 -9.59
N TYR A 138 -22.44 3.32 -8.84
CA TYR A 138 -21.18 2.70 -8.44
C TYR A 138 -21.24 2.33 -6.96
N ALA A 139 -21.23 1.03 -6.67
CA ALA A 139 -21.22 0.51 -5.30
C ALA A 139 -19.81 0.08 -4.89
N GLU A 140 -19.40 0.44 -3.67
CA GLU A 140 -18.15 -0.03 -3.10
C GLU A 140 -18.27 -1.52 -2.75
N VAL A 141 -17.33 -2.33 -3.25
CA VAL A 141 -17.24 -3.77 -2.93
C VAL A 141 -16.22 -4.02 -1.83
N HIS A 142 -15.07 -3.33 -1.91
CA HIS A 142 -14.01 -3.38 -0.90
C HIS A 142 -13.56 -1.94 -0.60
N PRO A 143 -13.45 -1.53 0.68
CA PRO A 143 -13.66 -2.30 1.91
C PRO A 143 -15.08 -2.86 2.12
N GLY A 144 -16.09 -2.20 1.55
CA GLY A 144 -17.47 -2.67 1.53
C GLY A 144 -18.36 -1.98 2.58
N PRO A 145 -19.67 -2.31 2.58
CA PRO A 145 -20.68 -1.55 3.32
C PRO A 145 -20.58 -1.68 4.85
N ASP A 146 -19.90 -2.69 5.38
CA ASP A 146 -19.75 -2.85 6.83
C ASP A 146 -18.58 -2.05 7.42
N VAL A 147 -17.74 -1.44 6.56
CA VAL A 147 -16.55 -0.68 6.97
C VAL A 147 -16.84 0.82 6.88
N GLN A 148 -17.49 1.36 7.91
CA GLN A 148 -18.04 2.73 7.87
C GLN A 148 -17.22 3.73 8.68
N THR A 149 -16.78 3.35 9.88
CA THR A 149 -16.04 4.26 10.74
C THR A 149 -14.57 4.31 10.36
N ARG A 150 -13.88 5.38 10.74
CA ARG A 150 -12.44 5.50 10.49
C ARG A 150 -11.64 4.38 11.18
N ASP A 151 -12.12 3.87 12.31
CA ASP A 151 -11.50 2.73 12.99
C ASP A 151 -11.71 1.42 12.23
N ASP A 152 -12.88 1.20 11.64
CA ASP A 152 -13.11 0.05 10.75
C ASP A 152 -12.17 0.12 9.55
N VAL A 153 -12.00 1.31 8.95
CA VAL A 153 -11.09 1.50 7.82
C VAL A 153 -9.64 1.21 8.22
N ARG A 154 -9.20 1.67 9.40
CA ARG A 154 -7.86 1.35 9.91
C ARG A 154 -7.65 -0.15 10.02
N GLU A 155 -8.61 -0.86 10.60
CA GLU A 155 -8.50 -2.30 10.78
C GLU A 155 -8.53 -3.06 9.46
N TRP A 156 -9.38 -2.62 8.54
CA TRP A 156 -9.39 -3.14 7.18
C TRP A 156 -8.03 -2.95 6.50
N VAL A 157 -7.43 -1.76 6.59
CA VAL A 157 -6.10 -1.48 6.03
C VAL A 157 -5.04 -2.39 6.65
N ARG A 158 -5.05 -2.62 7.97
CA ARG A 158 -4.07 -3.52 8.61
C ARG A 158 -4.14 -4.95 8.08
N THR A 159 -5.35 -5.44 7.82
CA THR A 159 -5.60 -6.83 7.43
C THR A 159 -5.58 -7.06 5.92
N HIS A 160 -5.71 -6.01 5.10
CA HIS A 160 -5.84 -6.09 3.65
C HIS A 160 -4.72 -5.36 2.88
N SER A 161 -3.67 -4.88 3.56
CA SER A 161 -2.51 -4.30 2.91
C SER A 161 -1.47 -5.34 2.52
N TRP A 162 -0.94 -5.21 1.31
CA TRP A 162 0.07 -6.08 0.73
C TRP A 162 0.92 -5.29 -0.28
N GLY A 163 2.07 -5.84 -0.67
CA GLY A 163 2.95 -5.21 -1.65
C GLY A 163 3.96 -6.19 -2.25
N HIS A 164 4.42 -5.88 -3.47
CA HIS A 164 5.40 -6.69 -4.21
C HIS A 164 6.72 -5.96 -4.48
N HIS A 165 6.89 -4.77 -3.89
CA HIS A 165 8.07 -3.93 -4.07
C HIS A 165 9.01 -4.01 -2.85
N ALA A 166 9.33 -5.22 -2.40
CA ALA A 166 10.26 -5.41 -1.30
C ALA A 166 11.68 -4.98 -1.69
N CYS A 167 12.36 -4.24 -0.81
CA CYS A 167 13.68 -3.67 -1.05
C CYS A 167 14.39 -3.34 0.27
N GLY A 168 15.65 -2.89 0.20
CA GLY A 168 16.36 -2.28 1.34
C GLY A 168 16.96 -3.24 2.38
N THR A 169 16.92 -4.55 2.17
CA THR A 169 17.45 -5.56 3.12
C THR A 169 18.98 -5.61 3.19
N CYS A 170 19.69 -5.05 2.21
CA CYS A 170 21.14 -4.93 2.16
C CYS A 170 21.55 -3.49 1.83
N MET A 171 21.03 -2.55 2.62
CA MET A 171 21.12 -1.11 2.39
C MET A 171 22.53 -0.62 1.98
N MET A 172 22.57 0.19 0.92
CA MET A 172 23.75 0.98 0.56
C MET A 172 23.93 2.14 1.55
N GLY A 173 25.15 2.32 2.05
CA GLY A 173 25.43 3.41 2.99
C GLY A 173 26.92 3.70 3.13
N ARG A 174 27.23 4.52 4.13
CA ARG A 174 28.63 4.81 4.49
C ARG A 174 29.19 3.64 5.31
N GLU A 175 30.50 3.47 5.28
CA GLU A 175 31.17 2.40 6.04
C GLU A 175 31.02 2.55 7.57
N ASP A 176 30.78 3.78 8.06
CA ASP A 176 30.50 4.09 9.47
C ASP A 176 29.01 4.00 9.84
N ASP A 177 28.11 3.70 8.89
CA ASP A 177 26.69 3.49 9.15
C ASP A 177 26.44 2.04 9.62
N PRO A 178 25.98 1.83 10.86
CA PRO A 178 25.77 0.49 11.41
C PRO A 178 24.69 -0.34 10.68
N MET A 179 23.87 0.29 9.83
CA MET A 179 22.84 -0.37 9.03
C MET A 179 23.29 -0.63 7.58
N ALA A 180 24.45 -0.13 7.16
CA ALA A 180 24.95 -0.32 5.81
C ALA A 180 25.53 -1.72 5.59
N VAL A 181 25.19 -2.31 4.44
CA VAL A 181 25.72 -3.62 4.00
C VAL A 181 26.65 -3.46 2.80
N VAL A 182 26.38 -2.48 1.93
CA VAL A 182 27.20 -2.20 0.75
C VAL A 182 27.63 -0.74 0.67
N ASP A 183 28.79 -0.50 0.06
CA ASP A 183 29.29 0.84 -0.25
C ASP A 183 28.64 1.44 -1.52
N SER A 184 28.99 2.68 -1.85
CA SER A 184 28.50 3.38 -3.06
C SER A 184 28.95 2.76 -4.39
N LYS A 185 29.82 1.75 -4.34
CA LYS A 185 30.29 0.95 -5.49
C LYS A 185 29.73 -0.48 -5.44
N PHE A 186 28.68 -0.71 -4.64
CA PHE A 186 27.98 -1.98 -4.49
C PHE A 186 28.81 -3.09 -3.83
N ASN A 187 29.99 -2.78 -3.28
CA ASN A 187 30.84 -3.78 -2.63
C ASN A 187 30.29 -4.09 -1.23
N VAL A 188 30.25 -5.36 -0.86
CA VAL A 188 29.87 -5.77 0.49
C VAL A 188 30.96 -5.37 1.47
N ILE A 189 30.59 -4.54 2.45
CA ILE A 189 31.51 -3.99 3.45
C ILE A 189 32.15 -5.14 4.25
N GLY A 190 33.46 -5.04 4.50
CA GLY A 190 34.23 -6.08 5.21
C GLY A 190 34.62 -7.30 4.36
N THR A 191 34.33 -7.32 3.06
CA THR A 191 34.68 -8.42 2.15
C THR A 191 35.51 -7.95 0.95
N LYS A 192 36.05 -8.89 0.16
CA LYS A 192 36.77 -8.61 -1.09
C LYS A 192 36.11 -9.35 -2.25
N GLY A 193 35.91 -8.67 -3.38
CA GLY A 193 35.42 -9.28 -4.61
C GLY A 193 33.94 -9.66 -4.63
N LEU A 194 33.14 -9.21 -3.65
CA LEU A 194 31.70 -9.49 -3.55
C LEU A 194 30.87 -8.22 -3.70
N ARG A 195 29.80 -8.29 -4.49
CA ARG A 195 28.85 -7.19 -4.72
C ARG A 195 27.40 -7.67 -4.65
N ILE A 196 26.50 -6.76 -4.30
CA ILE A 196 25.04 -6.97 -4.37
C ILE A 196 24.46 -5.93 -5.33
N VAL A 197 23.72 -6.38 -6.34
CA VAL A 197 23.18 -5.54 -7.42
C VAL A 197 21.73 -5.92 -7.69
N ASP A 198 20.87 -5.61 -6.74
CA ASP A 198 19.41 -5.75 -6.82
C ASP A 198 18.71 -4.70 -5.94
N ALA A 199 17.39 -4.77 -5.79
CA ALA A 199 16.62 -3.79 -5.00
C ALA A 199 16.93 -3.80 -3.48
N SER A 200 17.61 -4.82 -2.96
CA SER A 200 17.98 -4.89 -1.54
C SER A 200 18.87 -3.73 -1.11
N ILE A 201 19.59 -3.10 -2.04
CA ILE A 201 20.53 -2.03 -1.72
C ILE A 201 19.88 -0.66 -1.56
N PHE A 202 18.62 -0.48 -1.98
CA PHE A 202 17.99 0.84 -1.97
C PHE A 202 17.91 1.40 -0.55
N PRO A 203 18.55 2.56 -0.27
CA PRO A 203 18.63 3.07 1.10
C PRO A 203 17.33 3.70 1.59
N ARG A 204 16.47 4.15 0.67
CA ARG A 204 15.16 4.71 0.94
C ARG A 204 14.28 4.62 -0.31
N ILE A 205 13.00 4.36 -0.10
CA ILE A 205 11.92 4.44 -1.10
C ILE A 205 10.94 5.55 -0.72
#